data_AF-A0A8H4M612-F1
#
_entry.id   AF-A0A8H4M612-F1
#
_cell.length_a   1.000
_cell.length_b   1.000
_cell.length_c   1.000
_cell.angle_alpha   90.00
_cell.angle_beta   90.00
_cell.angle_gamma   90.00
#
_symmetry.space_group_name_H-M   'P 1'
#
loop_
_entity.id
_entity.type
_entity.pdbx_description
1 polymer ?
#
loop_
_entity_poly.entity_id
_entity_poly.type
_entity_poly.pdbx_seq_one_letter_code
_entity_poly.pdbx_strand_id
1 'polypeptide(L)'
;MKAITVAIVCFASTVSAAGVTGTAFGMASGTTGGGSATPAAPSDIAQLESWLADDTPRVILIDKTFDFTSSMGTTTSAGCYQGCDVFHGGQDYIGTLSCTGSTMTPVSSITYNAAGGKPLTVNSNKSIVGVGNKGIIEGRGLRIYGASNVIIQNVHLYNINPQYVWGGDALTIQKADKVWVDHCKFSLVGRQMIVSGWEAAGHVTISNSEFDGRTHWSATCNSQHYWALLLIGAKDYYTFSGNYLHHLSGRAPHYGTSSNGATNIFHAVNNYFEDMAGHAFDIEPNTWSLIEGNVFSNVTSPMTAASTTKSNAIFNVPSGAESTCTSVIGRACVANSIIDGSGALAGVKNTAALTQLAAAGANRILAARPVSGVAASVKANAGIGRL
;
A
#
# COMPACT_ATOMS: atom_id res chain seq x y z
N MET A 1 -44.89 -23.41 -42.48
CA MET A 1 -43.74 -22.52 -42.16
C MET A 1 -44.04 -21.83 -40.85
N LYS A 2 -43.41 -22.26 -39.74
CA LYS A 2 -43.58 -21.65 -38.42
C LYS A 2 -42.56 -20.51 -38.29
N ALA A 3 -43.06 -19.29 -38.08
CA ALA A 3 -42.22 -18.11 -37.87
C ALA A 3 -41.47 -18.23 -36.55
N ILE A 4 -40.14 -18.13 -36.59
CA ILE A 4 -39.28 -18.05 -35.42
C ILE A 4 -39.08 -16.57 -35.12
N THR A 5 -39.68 -16.11 -34.02
CA THR A 5 -39.47 -14.76 -33.49
C THR A 5 -38.14 -14.75 -32.73
N VAL A 6 -37.13 -14.10 -33.30
CA VAL A 6 -35.84 -13.87 -32.63
C VAL A 6 -36.01 -12.69 -31.67
N ALA A 7 -36.01 -12.97 -30.36
CA ALA A 7 -35.94 -11.94 -29.33
C ALA A 7 -34.51 -11.41 -29.24
N ILE A 8 -34.30 -10.16 -29.65
CA ILE A 8 -33.05 -9.44 -29.43
C ILE A 8 -32.99 -9.07 -27.95
N VAL A 9 -32.17 -9.81 -27.20
CA VAL A 9 -31.79 -9.42 -25.83
C VAL A 9 -30.79 -8.28 -25.96
N CYS A 10 -31.26 -7.04 -25.77
CA CYS A 10 -30.38 -5.91 -25.56
C CYS A 10 -29.63 -6.13 -24.24
N PHE A 11 -28.35 -6.46 -24.32
CA PHE A 11 -27.43 -6.28 -23.20
C PHE A 11 -27.35 -4.78 -22.92
N ALA A 12 -28.11 -4.32 -21.92
CA ALA A 12 -27.82 -3.04 -21.30
C ALA A 12 -26.43 -3.19 -20.65
N SER A 13 -25.42 -2.58 -21.26
CA SER A 13 -24.16 -2.30 -20.59
C SER A 13 -24.50 -1.49 -19.35
N THR A 14 -24.41 -2.13 -18.18
CA THR A 14 -24.45 -1.42 -16.91
C THR A 14 -23.24 -0.51 -16.89
N VAL A 15 -23.43 0.75 -17.29
CA VAL A 15 -22.54 1.83 -16.88
C VAL A 15 -22.58 1.78 -15.36
N SER A 16 -21.56 1.17 -14.76
CA SER A 16 -21.35 1.22 -13.32
C SER A 16 -21.46 2.70 -12.93
N ALA A 17 -22.31 3.02 -11.96
CA ALA A 17 -22.43 4.38 -11.48
C ALA A 17 -21.01 4.89 -11.18
N ALA A 18 -20.54 5.90 -11.91
CA ALA A 18 -19.18 6.37 -11.76
C ALA A 18 -18.98 6.85 -10.32
N GLY A 19 -17.94 6.39 -9.62
CA GLY A 19 -17.71 6.71 -8.22
C GLY A 19 -17.22 5.50 -7.42
N VAL A 20 -17.26 5.63 -6.09
CA VAL A 20 -16.74 4.61 -5.16
C VAL A 20 -17.63 3.36 -5.20
N THR A 21 -17.02 2.20 -5.38
CA THR A 21 -17.65 0.88 -5.28
C THR A 21 -17.44 0.29 -3.88
N GLY A 22 -18.49 -0.23 -3.26
CA GLY A 22 -18.43 -0.78 -1.91
C GLY A 22 -18.31 0.30 -0.83
N THR A 23 -17.89 -0.10 0.37
CA THR A 23 -17.78 0.78 1.54
C THR A 23 -16.50 0.51 2.31
N ALA A 24 -15.87 1.58 2.81
CA ALA A 24 -14.70 1.45 3.67
C ALA A 24 -15.03 0.59 4.90
N PHE A 25 -14.11 -0.29 5.24
CA PHE A 25 -14.27 -1.28 6.30
C PHE A 25 -13.03 -1.28 7.21
N GLY A 26 -13.00 -2.19 8.18
CA GLY A 26 -11.85 -2.34 9.07
C GLY A 26 -11.58 -1.06 9.84
N MET A 27 -10.30 -0.71 10.00
CA MET A 27 -9.91 0.50 10.73
C MET A 27 -10.47 1.78 10.09
N ALA A 28 -10.61 1.85 8.76
CA ALA A 28 -11.15 3.02 8.06
C ALA A 28 -12.68 3.02 7.91
N SER A 29 -13.40 2.16 8.65
CA SER A 29 -14.87 2.11 8.61
C SER A 29 -15.48 3.49 8.83
N GLY A 30 -16.44 3.87 7.97
CA GLY A 30 -17.10 5.17 7.99
C GLY A 30 -16.41 6.27 7.17
N THR A 31 -15.34 5.94 6.45
CA THR A 31 -14.78 6.83 5.42
C THR A 31 -15.75 6.93 4.24
N THR A 32 -16.08 8.16 3.84
CA THR A 32 -17.04 8.49 2.76
C THR A 32 -16.40 9.24 1.59
N GLY A 33 -15.20 9.78 1.77
CA GLY A 33 -14.49 10.54 0.75
C GLY A 33 -15.28 11.79 0.33
N GLY A 34 -15.49 11.96 -0.97
CA GLY A 34 -16.32 13.03 -1.55
C GLY A 34 -17.82 12.86 -1.32
N GLY A 35 -18.27 11.77 -0.71
CA GLY A 35 -19.67 11.50 -0.42
C GLY A 35 -20.52 11.45 -1.69
N SER A 36 -21.60 12.23 -1.72
CA SER A 36 -22.55 12.32 -2.83
C SER A 36 -22.22 13.42 -3.85
N ALA A 37 -21.01 13.98 -3.82
CA ALA A 37 -20.59 14.96 -4.82
C ALA A 37 -20.66 14.33 -6.23
N THR A 38 -21.11 15.10 -7.21
CA THR A 38 -21.24 14.61 -8.59
C THR A 38 -19.86 14.17 -9.12
N PRO A 39 -19.72 12.91 -9.56
CA PRO A 39 -18.48 12.42 -10.15
C PRO A 39 -18.09 13.22 -11.39
N ALA A 40 -16.83 13.64 -11.46
CA ALA A 40 -16.30 14.38 -12.60
C ALA A 40 -14.86 13.98 -12.91
N ALA A 41 -14.51 13.95 -14.20
CA ALA A 41 -13.15 13.70 -14.67
C ALA A 41 -12.44 15.04 -14.94
N PRO A 42 -11.20 15.24 -14.44
CA PRO A 42 -10.42 16.41 -14.79
C PRO A 42 -10.07 16.44 -16.29
N SER A 43 -10.04 17.64 -16.88
CA SER A 43 -9.62 17.85 -18.27
C SER A 43 -8.15 17.48 -18.48
N ASP A 44 -7.31 17.86 -17.53
CA ASP A 44 -5.84 17.82 -17.60
C ASP A 44 -5.20 17.73 -16.21
N ILE A 45 -3.87 17.67 -16.19
CA ILE A 45 -3.06 17.53 -14.98
C ILE A 45 -3.19 18.73 -14.02
N ALA A 46 -3.44 19.94 -14.54
CA ALA A 46 -3.57 21.14 -13.71
C ALA A 46 -4.92 21.16 -13.00
N GLN A 47 -5.99 20.76 -13.70
CA GLN A 47 -7.31 20.61 -13.08
C GLN A 47 -7.32 19.46 -12.06
N LEU A 48 -6.64 18.34 -12.32
CA LEU A 48 -6.49 17.27 -11.34
C LEU A 48 -5.79 17.79 -10.08
N GLU A 49 -4.63 18.44 -10.22
CA GLU A 49 -3.88 19.00 -9.09
C GLU A 49 -4.73 20.00 -8.29
N SER A 50 -5.47 20.87 -8.97
CA SER A 50 -6.38 21.83 -8.32
C SER A 50 -7.52 21.16 -7.56
N TRP A 51 -8.19 20.17 -8.15
CA TRP A 51 -9.32 19.48 -7.52
C TRP A 51 -8.92 18.63 -6.33
N LEU A 52 -7.72 18.04 -6.36
CA LEU A 52 -7.18 17.29 -5.22
C LEU A 52 -6.94 18.20 -4.01
N ALA A 53 -6.45 19.43 -4.24
CA ALA A 53 -5.99 20.34 -3.21
C ALA A 53 -7.05 21.33 -2.69
N ASP A 54 -8.22 21.44 -3.32
CA ASP A 54 -9.25 22.36 -2.85
C ASP A 54 -10.03 21.84 -1.63
N ASP A 55 -10.85 22.71 -1.04
CA ASP A 55 -11.66 22.39 0.15
C ASP A 55 -13.06 21.84 -0.19
N THR A 56 -13.35 21.62 -1.48
CA THR A 56 -14.66 21.13 -1.92
C THR A 56 -14.69 19.60 -1.81
N PRO A 57 -15.73 18.98 -1.23
CA PRO A 57 -15.92 17.54 -1.33
C PRO A 57 -16.05 17.11 -2.80
N ARG A 58 -15.24 16.14 -3.25
CA ARG A 58 -15.21 15.74 -4.67
C ARG A 58 -15.12 14.24 -4.87
N VAL A 59 -15.81 13.76 -5.90
CA VAL A 59 -15.58 12.45 -6.53
C VAL A 59 -14.86 12.70 -7.85
N ILE A 60 -13.54 12.47 -7.85
CA ILE A 60 -12.63 12.75 -8.95
C ILE A 60 -12.38 11.46 -9.71
N LEU A 61 -12.79 11.42 -10.97
CA LEU A 61 -12.61 10.29 -11.86
C LEU A 61 -11.26 10.37 -12.58
N ILE A 62 -10.43 9.34 -12.43
CA ILE A 62 -9.18 9.18 -13.18
C ILE A 62 -9.50 8.29 -14.39
N ASP A 63 -9.85 8.92 -15.51
CA ASP A 63 -10.40 8.24 -16.70
C ASP A 63 -9.39 7.96 -17.82
N LYS A 64 -8.15 8.41 -17.59
CA LYS A 64 -6.99 8.31 -18.48
C LYS A 64 -5.71 8.42 -17.65
N THR A 65 -4.57 8.27 -18.31
CA THR A 65 -3.28 8.60 -17.72
C THR A 65 -3.15 10.12 -17.56
N PHE A 66 -2.93 10.56 -16.33
CA PHE A 66 -2.45 11.89 -16.01
C PHE A 66 -0.94 11.82 -15.80
N ASP A 67 -0.19 12.11 -16.86
CA ASP A 67 1.28 12.05 -16.87
C ASP A 67 1.88 13.39 -16.43
N PHE A 68 2.56 13.38 -15.29
CA PHE A 68 3.28 14.51 -14.72
C PHE A 68 4.80 14.43 -14.92
N THR A 69 5.33 13.39 -15.57
CA THR A 69 6.77 13.07 -15.63
C THR A 69 7.62 14.28 -16.03
N SER A 70 7.22 14.96 -17.11
CA SER A 70 7.94 16.13 -17.64
C SER A 70 7.38 17.48 -17.18
N SER A 71 6.31 17.48 -16.35
CA SER A 71 5.57 18.69 -15.97
C SER A 71 6.40 19.75 -15.23
N MET A 72 7.55 19.36 -14.68
CA MET A 72 8.48 20.24 -13.97
C MET A 72 9.91 20.17 -14.51
N GLY A 73 10.10 19.58 -15.71
CA GLY A 73 11.42 19.34 -16.30
C GLY A 73 12.32 18.44 -15.46
N THR A 74 13.62 18.54 -15.69
CA THR A 74 14.65 17.79 -14.97
C THR A 74 15.46 18.69 -14.04
N THR A 75 16.07 18.08 -13.04
CA THR A 75 17.04 18.73 -12.15
C THR A 75 18.23 17.81 -11.94
N THR A 76 19.33 18.35 -11.44
CA THR A 76 20.57 17.62 -11.18
C THR A 76 21.03 17.86 -9.74
N SER A 77 21.52 16.80 -9.09
CA SER A 77 22.21 16.93 -7.80
C SER A 77 23.29 15.86 -7.65
N ALA A 78 24.24 16.08 -6.74
CA ALA A 78 25.10 15.01 -6.27
C ALA A 78 24.29 13.94 -5.52
N GLY A 79 24.89 12.77 -5.33
CA GLY A 79 24.29 11.64 -4.62
C GLY A 79 25.31 10.54 -4.33
N CYS A 80 24.82 9.32 -4.18
CA CYS A 80 25.64 8.14 -3.99
C CYS A 80 24.89 6.86 -4.38
N TYR A 81 25.57 5.72 -4.43
CA TYR A 81 24.95 4.41 -4.51
C TYR A 81 25.59 3.45 -3.52
N GLN A 82 24.91 2.33 -3.24
CA GLN A 82 25.40 1.27 -2.37
C GLN A 82 25.62 0.00 -3.16
N GLY A 83 26.89 -0.38 -3.38
CA GLY A 83 27.27 -1.67 -3.96
C GLY A 83 27.02 -1.82 -5.47
N CYS A 84 25.82 -1.49 -5.97
CA CYS A 84 25.56 -1.41 -7.40
C CYS A 84 24.70 -0.19 -7.78
N ASP A 85 25.08 0.43 -8.89
CA ASP A 85 24.53 1.69 -9.39
C ASP A 85 23.40 1.44 -10.40
N VAL A 86 22.81 2.52 -10.91
CA VAL A 86 21.72 2.45 -11.90
C VAL A 86 22.09 1.80 -13.24
N PHE A 87 23.38 1.72 -13.60
CA PHE A 87 23.84 1.09 -14.84
C PHE A 87 23.95 -0.43 -14.72
N HIS A 88 23.96 -0.94 -13.48
CA HIS A 88 24.06 -2.37 -13.17
C HIS A 88 22.81 -2.94 -12.48
N GLY A 89 21.66 -2.26 -12.62
CA GLY A 89 20.37 -2.69 -12.05
C GLY A 89 20.14 -2.29 -10.58
N GLY A 90 21.01 -1.44 -10.04
CA GLY A 90 20.90 -0.83 -8.72
C GLY A 90 20.06 0.44 -8.72
N GLN A 91 20.04 1.13 -7.58
CA GLN A 91 19.46 2.46 -7.45
C GLN A 91 20.51 3.43 -6.91
N ASP A 92 20.52 4.65 -7.48
CA ASP A 92 21.28 5.76 -6.91
C ASP A 92 20.38 6.52 -5.93
N TYR A 93 20.99 7.13 -4.91
CA TYR A 93 20.36 7.93 -3.89
C TYR A 93 20.58 9.40 -4.22
N ILE A 94 19.49 10.12 -4.50
CA ILE A 94 19.53 11.57 -4.76
C ILE A 94 19.85 12.31 -3.46
N GLY A 95 20.80 13.27 -3.54
CA GLY A 95 21.22 14.07 -2.41
C GLY A 95 22.20 13.35 -1.48
N THR A 96 22.66 14.03 -0.43
CA THR A 96 23.75 13.53 0.44
C THR A 96 23.27 12.89 1.74
N LEU A 97 21.96 12.93 2.03
CA LEU A 97 21.38 12.44 3.29
C LEU A 97 21.71 10.98 3.58
N SER A 98 21.77 10.14 2.54
CA SER A 98 22.06 8.71 2.66
C SER A 98 23.53 8.36 2.37
N CYS A 99 24.40 9.34 2.14
CA CYS A 99 25.75 9.10 1.59
C CYS A 99 26.87 9.05 2.63
N THR A 100 26.53 8.89 3.91
CA THR A 100 27.50 8.96 5.02
C THR A 100 28.08 7.61 5.43
N GLY A 101 27.55 6.49 4.90
CA GLY A 101 28.01 5.14 5.24
C GLY A 101 29.29 4.75 4.51
N SER A 102 30.14 3.92 5.14
CA SER A 102 31.38 3.41 4.51
C SER A 102 31.15 2.54 3.26
N THR A 103 29.92 2.09 3.05
CA THR A 103 29.48 1.30 1.89
C THR A 103 28.93 2.17 0.74
N MET A 104 28.85 3.49 0.94
CA MET A 104 28.30 4.42 -0.05
C MET A 104 29.41 4.95 -0.96
N THR A 105 29.18 4.86 -2.28
CA THR A 105 30.08 5.43 -3.29
C THR A 105 29.49 6.73 -3.82
N PRO A 106 30.19 7.88 -3.75
CA PRO A 106 29.67 9.15 -4.22
C PRO A 106 29.46 9.21 -5.73
N VAL A 107 28.41 9.91 -6.15
CA VAL A 107 28.11 10.26 -7.55
C VAL A 107 28.04 11.78 -7.64
N SER A 108 28.81 12.36 -8.57
CA SER A 108 28.92 13.83 -8.69
C SER A 108 27.68 14.49 -9.27
N SER A 109 26.93 13.77 -10.12
CA SER A 109 25.79 14.32 -10.86
C SER A 109 24.79 13.23 -11.23
N ILE A 110 23.59 13.30 -10.64
CA ILE A 110 22.42 12.50 -10.97
C ILE A 110 21.36 13.44 -11.55
N THR A 111 20.86 13.16 -12.75
CA THR A 111 19.79 13.93 -13.40
C THR A 111 18.48 13.15 -13.37
N TYR A 112 17.41 13.77 -12.89
CA TYR A 112 16.12 13.11 -12.69
C TYR A 112 14.95 14.08 -12.93
N ASN A 113 13.74 13.54 -13.09
CA ASN A 113 12.54 14.36 -13.27
C ASN A 113 12.19 15.07 -11.95
N ALA A 114 12.14 16.40 -11.98
CA ALA A 114 11.91 17.21 -10.77
C ALA A 114 10.51 16.99 -10.17
N ALA A 115 9.55 16.56 -11.00
CA ALA A 115 8.17 16.32 -10.59
C ALA A 115 8.06 15.24 -9.51
N GLY A 116 8.84 14.15 -9.60
CA GLY A 116 8.69 13.00 -8.69
C GLY A 116 8.89 13.33 -7.21
N GLY A 117 9.76 14.31 -6.90
CA GLY A 117 9.99 14.81 -5.54
C GLY A 117 8.92 15.79 -5.02
N LYS A 118 7.87 16.08 -5.81
CA LYS A 118 6.82 17.05 -5.50
C LYS A 118 5.43 16.37 -5.58
N PRO A 119 5.00 15.60 -4.56
CA PRO A 119 3.72 14.91 -4.63
C PRO A 119 2.53 15.89 -4.73
N LEU A 120 1.42 15.44 -5.31
CA LEU A 120 0.16 16.16 -5.39
C LEU A 120 -0.49 16.22 -4.01
N THR A 121 -0.89 17.42 -3.58
CA THR A 121 -1.59 17.58 -2.29
C THR A 121 -3.03 17.09 -2.41
N VAL A 122 -3.46 16.27 -1.46
CA VAL A 122 -4.83 15.77 -1.34
C VAL A 122 -5.44 16.27 -0.04
N ASN A 123 -6.41 17.18 -0.16
CA ASN A 123 -7.16 17.72 0.97
C ASN A 123 -8.28 16.76 1.43
N SER A 124 -9.01 17.15 2.47
CA SER A 124 -10.09 16.35 3.04
C SER A 124 -11.26 16.14 2.07
N ASN A 125 -12.05 15.08 2.33
CA ASN A 125 -13.30 14.78 1.64
C ASN A 125 -13.14 14.55 0.13
N LYS A 126 -12.19 13.70 -0.24
CA LYS A 126 -11.90 13.34 -1.64
C LYS A 126 -12.15 11.86 -1.88
N SER A 127 -12.84 11.53 -2.96
CA SER A 127 -12.86 10.18 -3.53
C SER A 127 -12.15 10.24 -4.87
N ILE A 128 -10.99 9.61 -4.98
CA ILE A 128 -10.18 9.55 -6.20
C ILE A 128 -10.37 8.15 -6.78
N VAL A 129 -11.07 8.04 -7.91
CA VAL A 129 -11.56 6.76 -8.42
C VAL A 129 -11.15 6.56 -9.87
N GLY A 130 -10.41 5.48 -10.17
CA GLY A 130 -10.09 5.13 -11.55
C GLY A 130 -11.26 4.55 -12.34
N VAL A 131 -11.35 4.86 -13.63
CA VAL A 131 -12.39 4.34 -14.52
C VAL A 131 -11.87 3.11 -15.28
N GLY A 132 -12.45 1.94 -15.01
CA GLY A 132 -12.02 0.68 -15.61
C GLY A 132 -10.54 0.40 -15.30
N ASN A 133 -9.72 0.19 -16.33
CA ASN A 133 -8.28 -0.01 -16.21
C ASN A 133 -7.45 1.19 -16.67
N LYS A 134 -8.04 2.39 -16.75
CA LYS A 134 -7.41 3.60 -17.32
C LYS A 134 -6.89 4.58 -16.26
N GLY A 135 -7.24 4.37 -14.99
CA GLY A 135 -6.95 5.31 -13.91
C GLY A 135 -5.48 5.31 -13.50
N ILE A 136 -4.64 6.06 -14.21
CA ILE A 136 -3.19 6.10 -13.98
C ILE A 136 -2.77 7.53 -13.63
N ILE A 137 -1.99 7.67 -12.54
CA ILE A 137 -1.26 8.89 -12.22
C ILE A 137 0.23 8.55 -12.33
N GLU A 138 0.91 9.21 -13.27
CA GLU A 138 2.29 8.90 -13.65
C GLU A 138 3.23 10.06 -13.32
N GLY A 139 4.44 9.75 -12.85
CA GLY A 139 5.49 10.75 -12.62
C GLY A 139 5.41 11.54 -11.31
N ARG A 140 4.27 11.52 -10.60
CA ARG A 140 4.06 12.13 -9.27
C ARG A 140 3.20 11.23 -8.38
N GLY A 141 3.52 11.23 -7.09
CA GLY A 141 2.68 10.59 -6.07
C GLY A 141 1.62 11.51 -5.50
N LEU A 142 0.85 11.00 -4.55
CA LEU A 142 -0.16 11.70 -3.77
C LEU A 142 0.33 11.93 -2.34
N ARG A 143 -0.05 13.05 -1.73
CA ARG A 143 0.24 13.38 -0.33
C ARG A 143 -1.01 13.85 0.38
N ILE A 144 -1.49 13.04 1.32
CA ILE A 144 -2.52 13.39 2.29
C ILE A 144 -1.79 13.94 3.51
N TYR A 145 -1.88 15.26 3.75
CA TYR A 145 -1.22 15.92 4.87
C TYR A 145 -2.17 16.88 5.59
N GLY A 146 -2.42 16.64 6.89
CA GLY A 146 -3.36 17.47 7.66
C GLY A 146 -4.82 17.31 7.21
N ALA A 147 -5.17 16.18 6.59
CA ALA A 147 -6.44 15.95 5.93
C ALA A 147 -7.10 14.64 6.40
N SER A 148 -8.42 14.54 6.27
CA SER A 148 -9.18 13.36 6.69
C SER A 148 -10.28 13.02 5.69
N ASN A 149 -10.81 11.80 5.78
CA ASN A 149 -11.93 11.33 4.97
C ASN A 149 -11.57 11.28 3.47
N VAL A 150 -10.63 10.41 3.12
CA VAL A 150 -10.13 10.26 1.74
C VAL A 150 -10.27 8.81 1.29
N ILE A 151 -10.81 8.61 0.09
CA ILE A 151 -10.88 7.33 -0.61
C ILE A 151 -9.99 7.41 -1.85
N ILE A 152 -9.10 6.44 -2.04
CA ILE A 152 -8.34 6.22 -3.27
C ILE A 152 -8.68 4.82 -3.74
N GLN A 153 -9.39 4.71 -4.86
CA GLN A 153 -9.91 3.44 -5.33
C GLN A 153 -9.59 3.21 -6.81
N ASN A 154 -9.08 2.04 -7.17
CA ASN A 154 -8.86 1.65 -8.56
C ASN A 154 -7.88 2.57 -9.33
N VAL A 155 -6.85 3.09 -8.65
CA VAL A 155 -5.84 3.98 -9.24
C VAL A 155 -4.48 3.29 -9.28
N HIS A 156 -3.76 3.43 -10.38
CA HIS A 156 -2.36 3.03 -10.51
C HIS A 156 -1.46 4.25 -10.33
N LEU A 157 -0.66 4.25 -9.26
CA LEU A 157 0.41 5.22 -9.04
C LEU A 157 1.71 4.66 -9.61
N TYR A 158 2.23 5.31 -10.65
CA TYR A 158 3.16 4.68 -11.58
C TYR A 158 4.36 5.56 -11.93
N ASN A 159 5.50 4.91 -12.18
CA ASN A 159 6.69 5.49 -12.84
C ASN A 159 7.14 6.83 -12.25
N ILE A 160 7.59 6.79 -10.99
CA ILE A 160 8.07 7.96 -10.26
C ILE A 160 9.57 7.78 -10.01
N ASN A 161 10.39 8.18 -10.99
CA ASN A 161 11.86 8.10 -10.92
C ASN A 161 12.37 6.74 -10.37
N PRO A 162 11.99 5.59 -10.97
CA PRO A 162 12.27 4.25 -10.41
C PRO A 162 13.77 3.97 -10.17
N GLN A 163 14.66 4.65 -10.91
CA GLN A 163 16.11 4.55 -10.77
C GLN A 163 16.63 5.10 -9.44
N TYR A 164 15.88 5.99 -8.79
CA TYR A 164 16.44 6.89 -7.80
C TYR A 164 15.72 6.83 -6.45
N VAL A 165 16.44 6.40 -5.42
CA VAL A 165 15.99 6.58 -4.04
C VAL A 165 15.95 8.08 -3.75
N TRP A 166 14.89 8.52 -3.05
CA TRP A 166 14.50 9.93 -2.88
C TRP A 166 13.96 10.61 -4.15
N GLY A 167 13.84 9.90 -5.27
CA GLY A 167 13.23 10.39 -6.51
C GLY A 167 11.71 10.59 -6.43
N GLY A 168 11.05 9.97 -5.45
CA GLY A 168 9.64 10.17 -5.13
C GLY A 168 9.00 8.98 -4.41
N ASP A 169 7.91 9.25 -3.72
CA ASP A 169 7.02 8.24 -3.13
C ASP A 169 5.67 8.27 -3.84
N ALA A 170 4.99 7.14 -3.94
CA ALA A 170 3.70 7.08 -4.62
C ALA A 170 2.54 7.58 -3.75
N LEU A 171 2.49 7.21 -2.47
CA LEU A 171 1.46 7.72 -1.55
C LEU A 171 2.04 8.03 -0.17
N THR A 172 1.93 9.28 0.26
CA THR A 172 2.25 9.72 1.61
C THR A 172 0.97 9.97 2.40
N ILE A 173 0.84 9.35 3.58
CA ILE A 173 -0.28 9.54 4.51
C ILE A 173 0.29 10.00 5.85
N GLN A 174 0.15 11.28 6.17
CA GLN A 174 0.76 11.84 7.38
C GLN A 174 -0.17 12.90 7.98
N LYS A 175 -0.29 12.94 9.31
CA LYS A 175 -1.22 13.85 9.98
C LYS A 175 -2.63 13.72 9.39
N ALA A 176 -3.10 12.49 9.24
CA ALA A 176 -4.34 12.15 8.57
C ALA A 176 -5.24 11.29 9.45
N ASP A 177 -6.48 11.07 9.00
CA ASP A 177 -7.40 10.10 9.60
C ASP A 177 -8.47 9.67 8.58
N LYS A 178 -9.02 8.46 8.72
CA LYS A 178 -10.07 7.91 7.83
C LYS A 178 -9.65 7.92 6.36
N VAL A 179 -8.69 7.06 6.04
CA VAL A 179 -8.18 6.86 4.67
C VAL A 179 -8.44 5.44 4.21
N TRP A 180 -9.08 5.28 3.06
CA TRP A 180 -9.31 3.98 2.43
C TRP A 180 -8.60 3.92 1.08
N VAL A 181 -7.62 3.02 0.96
CA VAL A 181 -6.88 2.72 -0.25
C VAL A 181 -7.32 1.34 -0.72
N ASP A 182 -7.98 1.25 -1.87
CA ASP A 182 -8.64 0.03 -2.33
C ASP A 182 -8.41 -0.23 -3.82
N HIS A 183 -8.18 -1.48 -4.24
CA HIS A 183 -7.98 -1.81 -5.67
C HIS A 183 -6.90 -0.96 -6.37
N CYS A 184 -5.93 -0.44 -5.62
CA CYS A 184 -4.87 0.38 -6.19
C CYS A 184 -3.71 -0.48 -6.68
N LYS A 185 -2.94 0.03 -7.64
CA LYS A 185 -1.67 -0.57 -8.05
C LYS A 185 -0.52 0.40 -7.80
N PHE A 186 0.61 -0.12 -7.35
CA PHE A 186 1.84 0.64 -7.15
C PHE A 186 2.97 -0.08 -7.88
N SER A 187 3.67 0.61 -8.79
CA SER A 187 4.84 0.04 -9.47
C SER A 187 5.77 1.11 -10.04
N LEU A 188 7.05 0.75 -10.23
CA LEU A 188 8.10 1.63 -10.74
C LEU A 188 8.22 2.96 -9.95
N VAL A 189 8.31 2.86 -8.62
CA VAL A 189 8.46 4.01 -7.72
C VAL A 189 9.91 4.06 -7.25
N GLY A 190 10.53 5.24 -7.19
CA GLY A 190 11.94 5.37 -6.77
C GLY A 190 12.17 5.00 -5.31
N ARG A 191 11.22 5.35 -4.44
CA ARG A 191 11.24 4.97 -3.01
C ARG A 191 9.89 4.36 -2.60
N GLN A 192 9.19 4.92 -1.61
CA GLN A 192 8.10 4.23 -0.96
C GLN A 192 6.86 4.14 -1.84
N MET A 193 6.27 2.95 -1.99
CA MET A 193 4.94 2.82 -2.58
C MET A 193 3.90 3.46 -1.65
N ILE A 194 3.97 3.17 -0.34
CA ILE A 194 3.20 3.88 0.69
C ILE A 194 4.11 4.23 1.86
N VAL A 195 4.01 5.46 2.35
CA VAL A 195 4.73 5.91 3.54
C VAL A 195 3.81 6.66 4.48
N SER A 196 3.88 6.34 5.77
CA SER A 196 3.44 7.28 6.79
C SER A 196 4.61 8.09 7.32
N GLY A 197 4.38 9.39 7.49
CA GLY A 197 5.37 10.29 8.08
C GLY A 197 5.46 10.09 9.60
N TRP A 198 6.13 11.00 10.29
CA TRP A 198 6.29 10.89 11.75
C TRP A 198 5.03 11.23 12.55
N GLU A 199 4.06 11.92 11.94
CA GLU A 199 2.77 12.23 12.55
C GLU A 199 1.74 11.15 12.24
N ALA A 200 0.71 11.02 13.06
CA ALA A 200 -0.33 9.99 12.92
C ALA A 200 -0.95 9.98 11.52
N ALA A 201 -0.96 8.82 10.85
CA ALA A 201 -1.80 8.54 9.69
C ALA A 201 -3.24 8.22 10.09
N GLY A 202 -3.48 7.94 11.38
CA GLY A 202 -4.80 7.71 11.95
C GLY A 202 -5.37 6.36 11.52
N HIS A 203 -6.67 6.34 11.20
CA HIS A 203 -7.38 5.14 10.78
C HIS A 203 -7.28 4.91 9.27
N VAL A 204 -6.58 3.85 8.89
CA VAL A 204 -6.28 3.54 7.48
C VAL A 204 -6.66 2.09 7.16
N THR A 205 -7.25 1.89 5.99
CA THR A 205 -7.45 0.55 5.42
C THR A 205 -6.81 0.51 4.05
N ILE A 206 -5.93 -0.46 3.85
CA ILE A 206 -5.28 -0.76 2.57
C ILE A 206 -5.79 -2.14 2.17
N SER A 207 -6.59 -2.19 1.11
CA SER A 207 -7.29 -3.39 0.69
C SER A 207 -7.20 -3.67 -0.79
N ASN A 208 -7.24 -4.95 -1.15
CA ASN A 208 -7.33 -5.42 -2.53
C ASN A 208 -6.32 -4.71 -3.47
N SER A 209 -5.16 -4.30 -2.97
CA SER A 209 -4.21 -3.50 -3.74
C SER A 209 -3.03 -4.36 -4.18
N GLU A 210 -2.46 -4.05 -5.35
CA GLU A 210 -1.30 -4.72 -5.93
C GLU A 210 -0.05 -3.86 -5.72
N PHE A 211 0.94 -4.44 -5.05
CA PHE A 211 2.27 -3.90 -4.88
C PHE A 211 3.22 -4.70 -5.77
N ASP A 212 3.44 -4.20 -6.98
CA ASP A 212 4.21 -4.86 -8.02
C ASP A 212 5.66 -4.37 -7.96
N GLY A 213 6.51 -5.20 -7.36
CA GLY A 213 7.90 -4.89 -7.10
C GLY A 213 8.85 -5.12 -8.26
N ARG A 214 8.36 -5.56 -9.43
CA ARG A 214 9.22 -5.76 -10.60
C ARG A 214 9.78 -4.42 -11.06
N THR A 215 11.10 -4.33 -11.11
CA THR A 215 11.82 -3.12 -11.52
C THR A 215 13.16 -3.52 -12.11
N HIS A 216 13.70 -2.72 -13.03
CA HIS A 216 15.08 -2.89 -13.47
C HIS A 216 16.08 -2.35 -12.44
N TRP A 217 15.66 -1.40 -11.59
CA TRP A 217 16.49 -0.69 -10.63
C TRP A 217 16.01 -0.99 -9.22
N SER A 218 16.85 -1.67 -8.44
CA SER A 218 16.51 -2.08 -7.07
C SER A 218 17.66 -1.82 -6.11
N ALA A 219 17.37 -1.35 -4.90
CA ALA A 219 18.37 -1.17 -3.85
C ALA A 219 19.11 -2.49 -3.47
N THR A 220 18.51 -3.63 -3.80
CA THR A 220 19.06 -4.98 -3.60
C THR A 220 19.70 -5.58 -4.85
N CYS A 221 19.78 -4.84 -5.96
CA CYS A 221 20.40 -5.26 -7.22
C CYS A 221 19.91 -6.63 -7.74
N ASN A 222 18.63 -6.93 -7.54
CA ASN A 222 18.01 -8.22 -7.85
C ASN A 222 16.65 -8.07 -8.60
N SER A 223 16.38 -6.88 -9.15
CA SER A 223 15.14 -6.54 -9.86
C SER A 223 13.86 -6.63 -9.00
N GLN A 224 14.01 -6.55 -7.67
CA GLN A 224 12.90 -6.54 -6.72
C GLN A 224 12.91 -5.29 -5.85
N HIS A 225 11.80 -4.56 -5.84
CA HIS A 225 11.67 -3.30 -5.13
C HIS A 225 11.73 -3.50 -3.61
N TYR A 226 12.59 -2.72 -2.94
CA TYR A 226 12.78 -2.82 -1.48
C TYR A 226 11.84 -1.90 -0.69
N TRP A 227 11.45 -0.78 -1.28
CA TRP A 227 10.79 0.32 -0.58
C TRP A 227 9.26 0.23 -0.74
N ALA A 228 8.64 -0.86 -0.26
CA ALA A 228 7.20 -1.03 -0.45
C ALA A 228 6.38 -0.14 0.50
N LEU A 229 6.32 -0.49 1.79
CA LEU A 229 5.51 0.23 2.79
C LEU A 229 6.34 0.58 4.03
N LEU A 230 6.43 1.86 4.36
CA LEU A 230 7.06 2.34 5.61
C LEU A 230 6.04 3.09 6.46
N LEU A 231 5.46 2.41 7.44
CA LEU A 231 4.31 2.88 8.20
C LEU A 231 4.72 3.17 9.66
N ILE A 232 5.27 4.36 9.88
CA ILE A 232 6.00 4.77 11.10
C ILE A 232 5.34 5.95 11.85
N GLY A 233 4.07 6.21 11.56
CA GLY A 233 3.30 7.27 12.20
C GLY A 233 3.18 7.10 13.70
N ALA A 234 2.96 8.23 14.39
CA ALA A 234 2.92 8.26 15.85
C ALA A 234 1.68 7.55 16.43
N LYS A 235 0.59 7.41 15.66
CA LYS A 235 -0.65 6.80 16.16
C LYS A 235 -1.49 6.29 14.99
N ASP A 236 -1.16 5.11 14.52
CA ASP A 236 -1.75 4.54 13.32
C ASP A 236 -2.56 3.28 13.62
N TYR A 237 -3.69 3.13 12.93
CA TYR A 237 -4.57 1.98 13.02
C TYR A 237 -4.79 1.45 11.60
N TYR A 238 -4.17 0.31 11.29
CA TYR A 238 -4.19 -0.27 9.96
C TYR A 238 -5.04 -1.54 9.92
N THR A 239 -5.93 -1.60 8.92
CA THR A 239 -6.36 -2.86 8.32
C THR A 239 -5.60 -3.05 7.01
N PHE A 240 -4.96 -4.20 6.86
CA PHE A 240 -4.22 -4.59 5.68
C PHE A 240 -4.78 -5.91 5.15
N SER A 241 -5.63 -5.86 4.11
CA SER A 241 -6.43 -7.01 3.73
C SER A 241 -6.52 -7.29 2.23
N GLY A 242 -6.38 -8.57 1.84
CA GLY A 242 -6.60 -8.97 0.44
C GLY A 242 -5.58 -8.40 -0.55
N ASN A 243 -4.46 -7.86 -0.08
CA ASN A 243 -3.45 -7.25 -0.94
C ASN A 243 -2.57 -8.31 -1.59
N TYR A 244 -2.12 -8.02 -2.81
CA TYR A 244 -1.12 -8.80 -3.54
C TYR A 244 0.22 -8.08 -3.47
N LEU A 245 1.21 -8.70 -2.82
CA LEU A 245 2.55 -8.15 -2.69
C LEU A 245 3.51 -9.13 -3.36
N HIS A 246 4.19 -8.69 -4.42
CA HIS A 246 5.04 -9.62 -5.17
C HIS A 246 6.28 -8.99 -5.77
N HIS A 247 7.33 -9.81 -5.91
CA HIS A 247 8.62 -9.39 -6.46
C HIS A 247 9.24 -8.24 -5.66
N LEU A 248 9.11 -8.29 -4.33
CA LEU A 248 9.60 -7.30 -3.38
C LEU A 248 10.75 -7.88 -2.56
N SER A 249 11.70 -7.04 -2.15
CA SER A 249 12.86 -7.46 -1.34
C SER A 249 12.84 -6.93 0.10
N GLY A 250 11.89 -6.07 0.46
CA GLY A 250 11.79 -5.53 1.81
C GLY A 250 10.53 -4.72 2.08
N ARG A 251 10.37 -4.33 3.35
CA ARG A 251 9.34 -3.39 3.82
C ARG A 251 7.93 -3.74 3.34
N ALA A 252 7.53 -5.00 3.39
CA ALA A 252 6.24 -5.44 2.88
C ALA A 252 5.38 -6.10 3.96
N PRO A 253 4.87 -5.33 4.96
CA PRO A 253 5.20 -3.94 5.30
C PRO A 253 6.31 -3.81 6.35
N HIS A 254 6.99 -2.65 6.40
CA HIS A 254 7.70 -2.19 7.61
C HIS A 254 6.79 -1.25 8.40
N TYR A 255 6.61 -1.49 9.70
CA TYR A 255 5.76 -0.62 10.52
C TYR A 255 6.13 -0.61 12.00
N GLY A 256 5.74 0.48 12.66
CA GLY A 256 6.17 0.79 14.03
C GLY A 256 7.43 1.64 14.08
N THR A 257 7.73 2.18 15.27
CA THR A 257 8.99 2.88 15.52
C THR A 257 9.20 3.04 17.02
N SER A 258 10.46 3.09 17.45
CA SER A 258 10.84 3.52 18.80
C SER A 258 10.94 5.04 18.94
N SER A 259 10.84 5.76 17.82
CA SER A 259 10.79 7.23 17.78
C SER A 259 9.38 7.71 18.14
N ASN A 260 9.19 9.04 18.20
CA ASN A 260 7.90 9.75 18.23
C ASN A 260 6.79 9.32 19.23
N GLY A 261 7.07 8.42 20.19
CA GLY A 261 6.05 7.91 21.11
C GLY A 261 4.97 7.09 20.42
N ALA A 262 5.32 6.37 19.34
CA ALA A 262 4.37 5.64 18.49
C ALA A 262 3.41 4.74 19.28
N THR A 263 2.21 4.55 18.75
CA THR A 263 1.28 3.49 19.16
C THR A 263 0.55 2.99 17.92
N ASN A 264 0.94 1.82 17.42
CA ASN A 264 0.47 1.34 16.12
C ASN A 264 -0.26 0.00 16.25
N ILE A 265 -1.51 -0.03 15.77
CA ILE A 265 -2.35 -1.22 15.75
C ILE A 265 -2.42 -1.73 14.32
N PHE A 266 -2.13 -3.02 14.11
CA PHE A 266 -2.03 -3.58 12.76
C PHE A 266 -2.81 -4.89 12.64
N HIS A 267 -3.76 -4.96 11.71
CA HIS A 267 -4.47 -6.19 11.36
C HIS A 267 -4.15 -6.61 9.93
N ALA A 268 -3.31 -7.63 9.76
CA ALA A 268 -2.95 -8.20 8.46
C ALA A 268 -3.75 -9.49 8.20
N VAL A 269 -4.67 -9.44 7.25
CA VAL A 269 -5.65 -10.53 7.03
C VAL A 269 -5.86 -10.88 5.57
N ASN A 270 -5.66 -12.16 5.23
CA ASN A 270 -5.86 -12.71 3.89
C ASN A 270 -5.10 -11.99 2.75
N ASN A 271 -3.88 -11.52 3.02
CA ASN A 271 -2.98 -11.03 1.98
C ASN A 271 -2.23 -12.19 1.32
N TYR A 272 -1.73 -11.96 0.11
CA TYR A 272 -0.88 -12.90 -0.61
C TYR A 272 0.47 -12.27 -0.92
N PHE A 273 1.53 -12.92 -0.42
CA PHE A 273 2.93 -12.54 -0.61
C PHE A 273 3.58 -13.56 -1.54
N GLU A 274 4.18 -13.11 -2.65
CA GLU A 274 4.70 -14.00 -3.69
C GLU A 274 6.07 -13.56 -4.24
N ASP A 275 6.99 -14.51 -4.45
CA ASP A 275 8.26 -14.31 -5.15
C ASP A 275 9.12 -13.18 -4.57
N MET A 276 9.36 -13.24 -3.26
CA MET A 276 10.07 -12.18 -2.53
C MET A 276 11.48 -12.64 -2.10
N ALA A 277 12.50 -12.19 -2.83
CA ALA A 277 13.91 -12.47 -2.60
C ALA A 277 14.51 -11.51 -1.55
N GLY A 278 13.92 -11.50 -0.37
CA GLY A 278 14.29 -10.63 0.74
C GLY A 278 13.43 -10.91 1.98
N HIS A 279 12.73 -9.90 2.49
CA HIS A 279 11.79 -10.09 3.60
C HIS A 279 10.46 -9.36 3.39
N ALA A 280 9.39 -9.87 4.02
CA ALA A 280 8.08 -9.24 4.04
C ALA A 280 7.89 -8.35 5.28
N PHE A 281 7.38 -8.91 6.38
CA PHE A 281 7.08 -8.16 7.59
C PHE A 281 8.36 -7.72 8.33
N ASP A 282 8.49 -6.42 8.58
CA ASP A 282 9.50 -5.83 9.47
C ASP A 282 8.82 -5.00 10.55
N ILE A 283 8.76 -5.55 11.76
CA ILE A 283 7.88 -5.07 12.83
C ILE A 283 8.74 -4.42 13.92
N GLU A 284 8.53 -3.13 14.12
CA GLU A 284 9.25 -2.31 15.10
C GLU A 284 8.53 -2.25 16.46
N PRO A 285 9.17 -1.70 17.51
CA PRO A 285 8.53 -1.47 18.80
C PRO A 285 7.24 -0.64 18.71
N ASN A 286 6.48 -0.67 19.81
CA ASN A 286 5.22 0.06 19.97
C ASN A 286 4.14 -0.33 18.95
N THR A 287 4.13 -1.61 18.58
CA THR A 287 3.15 -2.21 17.67
C THR A 287 2.40 -3.35 18.33
N TRP A 288 1.12 -3.48 17.98
CA TRP A 288 0.24 -4.59 18.36
C TRP A 288 -0.40 -5.16 17.09
N SER A 289 -0.04 -6.40 16.76
CA SER A 289 -0.32 -6.97 15.45
C SER A 289 -1.06 -8.29 15.52
N LEU A 290 -2.17 -8.39 14.80
CA LEU A 290 -2.80 -9.66 14.45
C LEU A 290 -2.48 -9.98 12.98
N ILE A 291 -1.83 -11.11 12.74
CA ILE A 291 -1.42 -11.57 11.41
C ILE A 291 -2.07 -12.93 11.18
N GLU A 292 -3.13 -13.00 10.38
CA GLU A 292 -3.95 -14.21 10.23
C GLU A 292 -4.40 -14.47 8.78
N GLY A 293 -4.51 -15.74 8.41
CA GLY A 293 -5.04 -16.17 7.12
C GLY A 293 -4.27 -15.68 5.88
N ASN A 294 -3.04 -15.19 6.04
CA ASN A 294 -2.20 -14.77 4.92
C ASN A 294 -1.53 -15.99 4.26
N VAL A 295 -1.15 -15.86 3.00
CA VAL A 295 -0.42 -16.89 2.25
C VAL A 295 0.93 -16.32 1.80
N PHE A 296 2.01 -17.07 2.06
CA PHE A 296 3.37 -16.75 1.63
C PHE A 296 3.86 -17.85 0.70
N SER A 297 4.23 -17.46 -0.52
CA SER A 297 4.65 -18.36 -1.61
C SER A 297 5.99 -17.89 -2.15
N ASN A 298 7.02 -18.74 -2.13
CA ASN A 298 8.37 -18.35 -2.54
C ASN A 298 8.88 -17.03 -1.89
N VAL A 299 8.64 -16.87 -0.59
CA VAL A 299 9.08 -15.70 0.21
C VAL A 299 10.27 -16.10 1.07
N THR A 300 11.45 -15.52 0.84
CA THR A 300 12.68 -15.89 1.58
C THR A 300 12.54 -15.72 3.09
N SER A 301 11.96 -14.60 3.54
CA SER A 301 11.72 -14.33 4.96
C SER A 301 10.34 -13.69 5.15
N PRO A 302 9.30 -14.47 5.53
CA PRO A 302 7.97 -13.91 5.81
C PRO A 302 7.97 -12.84 6.88
N MET A 303 8.86 -12.92 7.87
CA MET A 303 9.02 -11.92 8.92
C MET A 303 10.48 -11.87 9.36
N THR A 304 11.03 -10.66 9.53
CA THR A 304 12.43 -10.49 9.98
C THR A 304 12.63 -11.09 11.38
N ALA A 305 13.78 -11.70 11.62
CA ALA A 305 14.10 -12.27 12.95
C ALA A 305 14.09 -11.21 14.07
N ALA A 306 14.47 -9.98 13.74
CA ALA A 306 14.45 -8.86 14.69
C ALA A 306 13.02 -8.50 15.15
N SER A 307 12.00 -8.78 14.34
CA SER A 307 10.60 -8.53 14.71
C SER A 307 10.19 -9.26 15.99
N THR A 308 10.76 -10.44 16.27
CA THR A 308 10.39 -11.26 17.44
C THR A 308 11.16 -10.92 18.71
N THR A 309 12.15 -10.02 18.65
CA THR A 309 13.01 -9.66 19.79
C THR A 309 12.82 -8.21 20.25
N LYS A 310 12.02 -7.42 19.52
CA LYS A 310 11.71 -6.02 19.81
C LYS A 310 10.53 -5.91 20.79
N SER A 311 10.39 -4.74 21.41
CA SER A 311 9.28 -4.41 22.33
C SER A 311 7.96 -4.16 21.60
N ASN A 312 7.43 -5.21 20.97
CA ASN A 312 6.14 -5.25 20.30
C ASN A 312 5.28 -6.43 20.82
N ALA A 313 4.02 -6.49 20.40
CA ALA A 313 3.17 -7.64 20.62
C ALA A 313 2.63 -8.16 19.29
N ILE A 314 2.97 -9.40 18.96
CA ILE A 314 2.52 -10.07 17.73
C ILE A 314 1.71 -11.31 18.11
N PHE A 315 0.55 -11.46 17.47
CA PHE A 315 -0.20 -12.70 17.43
C PHE A 315 -0.33 -13.12 15.96
N ASN A 316 0.51 -14.06 15.50
CA ASN A 316 0.54 -14.51 14.11
C ASN A 316 -0.04 -15.92 13.90
N VAL A 317 -0.86 -16.36 14.86
CA VAL A 317 -1.66 -17.59 14.78
C VAL A 317 -0.82 -18.81 14.35
N PRO A 318 0.24 -19.18 15.12
CA PRO A 318 0.92 -20.44 14.86
C PRO A 318 -0.07 -21.60 14.97
N SER A 319 0.15 -22.67 14.20
CA SER A 319 -0.74 -23.84 14.17
C SER A 319 -1.11 -24.31 15.57
N GLY A 320 -2.41 -24.48 15.82
CA GLY A 320 -2.98 -24.86 17.12
C GLY A 320 -3.32 -23.70 18.06
N ALA A 321 -3.00 -22.45 17.70
CA ALA A 321 -3.32 -21.27 18.50
C ALA A 321 -4.65 -20.58 18.11
N GLU A 322 -5.37 -21.10 17.11
CA GLU A 322 -6.55 -20.48 16.49
C GLU A 322 -7.67 -20.15 17.49
N SER A 323 -7.93 -21.06 18.43
CA SER A 323 -9.01 -20.94 19.41
C SER A 323 -8.76 -19.84 20.44
N THR A 324 -7.51 -19.42 20.64
CA THR A 324 -7.11 -18.34 21.57
C THR A 324 -7.83 -17.03 21.27
N CYS A 325 -8.13 -16.77 19.99
CA CYS A 325 -8.78 -15.54 19.57
C CYS A 325 -10.24 -15.45 20.03
N THR A 326 -10.90 -16.58 20.29
CA THR A 326 -12.34 -16.63 20.61
C THR A 326 -12.67 -15.83 21.85
N SER A 327 -11.83 -15.90 22.88
CA SER A 327 -12.06 -15.22 24.16
C SER A 327 -11.82 -13.71 24.11
N VAL A 328 -11.08 -13.21 23.10
CA VAL A 328 -10.67 -11.79 23.03
C VAL A 328 -11.40 -11.05 21.91
N ILE A 329 -11.52 -11.66 20.73
CA ILE A 329 -12.12 -11.03 19.55
C ILE A 329 -13.40 -11.72 19.07
N GLY A 330 -13.93 -12.68 19.84
CA GLY A 330 -15.26 -13.28 19.63
C GLY A 330 -15.33 -14.35 18.52
N ARG A 331 -14.19 -14.72 17.93
CA ARG A 331 -14.09 -15.78 16.89
C ARG A 331 -12.71 -16.43 16.93
N ALA A 332 -12.60 -17.63 16.36
CA ALA A 332 -11.30 -18.22 16.08
C ALA A 332 -10.54 -17.38 15.04
N CYS A 333 -9.21 -17.36 15.16
CA CYS A 333 -8.34 -16.85 14.10
C CYS A 333 -8.04 -17.93 13.06
N VAL A 334 -7.45 -17.53 11.94
CA VAL A 334 -7.00 -18.46 10.90
C VAL A 334 -5.47 -18.46 10.81
N ALA A 335 -4.85 -19.64 10.87
CA ALA A 335 -3.41 -19.76 10.71
C ALA A 335 -2.94 -19.28 9.34
N ASN A 336 -1.72 -18.74 9.27
CA ASN A 336 -1.09 -18.36 8.00
C ASN A 336 -0.58 -19.60 7.25
N SER A 337 -0.51 -19.53 5.92
CA SER A 337 0.01 -20.61 5.07
C SER A 337 1.37 -20.25 4.50
N ILE A 338 2.33 -21.15 4.66
CA ILE A 338 3.71 -21.03 4.16
C ILE A 338 3.90 -22.14 3.12
N ILE A 339 4.07 -21.78 1.87
CA ILE A 339 4.13 -22.72 0.72
C ILE A 339 5.30 -22.40 -0.21
N ASP A 340 5.52 -23.29 -1.17
CA ASP A 340 6.42 -23.09 -2.32
C ASP A 340 7.84 -22.67 -1.94
N GLY A 341 8.39 -23.32 -0.91
CA GLY A 341 9.76 -23.09 -0.45
C GLY A 341 9.98 -21.80 0.34
N SER A 342 8.91 -21.11 0.77
CA SER A 342 9.03 -19.94 1.63
C SER A 342 9.75 -20.25 2.95
N GLY A 343 10.49 -19.28 3.46
CA GLY A 343 11.11 -19.34 4.78
C GLY A 343 10.09 -19.50 5.90
N ALA A 344 10.55 -19.95 7.07
CA ALA A 344 9.66 -20.15 8.21
C ALA A 344 9.12 -18.80 8.74
N LEU A 345 7.83 -18.78 9.08
CA LEU A 345 7.23 -17.72 9.88
C LEU A 345 7.34 -18.11 11.36
N ALA A 346 8.23 -17.46 12.10
CA ALA A 346 8.41 -17.72 13.53
C ALA A 346 7.10 -17.49 14.30
N GLY A 347 6.64 -18.49 15.05
CA GLY A 347 5.36 -18.43 15.76
C GLY A 347 5.41 -17.52 16.99
N VAL A 348 4.53 -16.51 17.04
CA VAL A 348 4.37 -15.58 18.16
C VAL A 348 2.89 -15.54 18.56
N LYS A 349 2.64 -15.73 19.86
CA LYS A 349 1.29 -15.86 20.44
C LYS A 349 1.05 -14.87 21.57
N ASN A 350 1.53 -13.63 21.41
CA ASN A 350 1.37 -12.59 22.44
C ASN A 350 -0.06 -12.04 22.39
N THR A 351 -0.90 -12.46 23.33
CA THR A 351 -2.31 -12.08 23.39
C THR A 351 -2.55 -10.62 23.71
N ALA A 352 -1.53 -9.87 24.18
CA ALA A 352 -1.62 -8.42 24.31
C ALA A 352 -1.93 -7.74 22.96
N ALA A 353 -1.51 -8.35 21.84
CA ALA A 353 -1.87 -7.88 20.51
C ALA A 353 -3.39 -7.92 20.31
N LEU A 354 -4.02 -9.06 20.62
CA LEU A 354 -5.47 -9.25 20.47
C LEU A 354 -6.26 -8.27 21.34
N THR A 355 -5.82 -8.07 22.59
CA THR A 355 -6.46 -7.14 23.53
C THR A 355 -6.44 -5.72 22.99
N GLN A 356 -5.30 -5.26 22.45
CA GLN A 356 -5.20 -3.91 21.92
C GLN A 356 -5.94 -3.71 20.60
N LEU A 357 -5.98 -4.72 19.73
CA LEU A 357 -6.85 -4.67 18.55
C LEU A 357 -8.33 -4.56 18.94
N ALA A 358 -8.77 -5.34 19.93
CA ALA A 358 -10.16 -5.28 20.42
C ALA A 358 -10.49 -3.90 21.01
N ALA A 359 -9.56 -3.32 21.77
CA ALA A 359 -9.68 -1.97 22.33
C ALA A 359 -9.72 -0.86 21.26
N ALA A 360 -9.03 -1.06 20.13
CA ALA A 360 -9.08 -0.16 18.97
C ALA A 360 -10.39 -0.26 18.16
N GLY A 361 -11.22 -1.26 18.43
CA GLY A 361 -12.54 -1.47 17.85
C GLY A 361 -12.73 -2.91 17.40
N ALA A 362 -13.34 -3.75 18.25
CA ALA A 362 -13.59 -5.16 17.92
C ALA A 362 -14.38 -5.36 16.63
N ASN A 363 -15.33 -4.48 16.32
CA ASN A 363 -16.11 -4.49 15.06
C ASN A 363 -15.29 -4.09 13.83
N ARG A 364 -14.06 -3.59 14.00
CA ARG A 364 -13.12 -3.23 12.94
C ARG A 364 -12.11 -4.35 12.66
N ILE A 365 -12.13 -5.43 13.43
CA ILE A 365 -11.31 -6.62 13.19
C ILE A 365 -12.06 -7.53 12.21
N LEU A 366 -11.56 -7.66 10.98
CA LEU A 366 -12.19 -8.48 9.96
C LEU A 366 -12.14 -9.96 10.30
N ALA A 367 -13.14 -10.73 9.90
CA ALA A 367 -13.03 -12.19 9.90
C ALA A 367 -12.07 -12.65 8.79
N ALA A 368 -11.12 -13.51 9.16
CA ALA A 368 -10.25 -14.15 8.19
C ALA A 368 -10.98 -15.30 7.49
N ARG A 369 -10.85 -15.38 6.17
CA ARG A 369 -11.24 -16.55 5.37
C ARG A 369 -10.18 -17.66 5.49
N PRO A 370 -10.54 -18.93 5.26
CA PRO A 370 -9.56 -20.01 5.16
C PRO A 370 -8.48 -19.70 4.12
N VAL A 371 -7.25 -20.10 4.40
CA VAL A 371 -6.10 -19.88 3.48
C VAL A 371 -6.29 -20.56 2.12
N SER A 372 -7.07 -21.64 2.07
CA SER A 372 -7.46 -22.29 0.81
C SER A 372 -8.25 -21.33 -0.06
N GLY A 373 -7.64 -20.88 -1.17
CA GLY A 373 -8.26 -19.97 -2.13
C GLY A 373 -7.86 -18.49 -1.96
N VAL A 374 -7.11 -18.12 -0.91
CA VAL A 374 -6.63 -16.74 -0.74
C VAL A 374 -5.78 -16.30 -1.93
N ALA A 375 -4.78 -17.10 -2.35
CA ALA A 375 -3.93 -16.76 -3.49
C ALA A 375 -4.74 -16.54 -4.79
N ALA A 376 -5.67 -17.45 -5.10
CA ALA A 376 -6.53 -17.34 -6.28
C ALA A 376 -7.45 -16.11 -6.21
N SER A 377 -8.08 -15.88 -5.05
CA SER A 377 -8.93 -14.71 -4.82
C SER A 377 -8.15 -13.41 -4.95
N VAL A 378 -6.98 -13.31 -4.32
CA VAL A 378 -6.14 -12.11 -4.37
C VAL A 378 -5.67 -11.86 -5.80
N LYS A 379 -5.16 -12.87 -6.53
CA LYS A 379 -4.77 -12.70 -7.94
C LYS A 379 -5.92 -12.29 -8.86
N ALA A 380 -7.16 -12.62 -8.52
CA ALA A 380 -8.34 -12.26 -9.32
C ALA A 380 -8.85 -10.85 -9.02
N ASN A 381 -8.69 -10.36 -7.79
CA ASN A 381 -9.34 -9.12 -7.33
C ASN A 381 -8.36 -7.98 -7.05
N ALA A 382 -7.11 -8.23 -6.66
CA ALA A 382 -6.22 -7.14 -6.25
C ALA A 382 -5.73 -6.29 -7.43
N GLY A 383 -5.65 -4.97 -7.26
CA GLY A 383 -5.17 -4.02 -8.25
C GLY A 383 -6.26 -3.42 -9.14
N ILE A 384 -5.85 -2.64 -10.14
CA ILE A 384 -6.77 -1.88 -10.97
C ILE A 384 -7.57 -2.74 -11.96
N GLY A 385 -8.75 -2.26 -12.36
CA GLY A 385 -9.65 -2.89 -13.31
C GLY A 385 -10.44 -4.09 -12.75
N ARG A 386 -10.47 -4.24 -11.42
CA ARG A 386 -11.01 -5.43 -10.72
C ARG A 386 -12.04 -5.09 -9.63
N LEU A 387 -12.64 -3.90 -9.70
CA LEU A 387 -13.70 -3.43 -8.79
C LEU A 387 -15.00 -4.24 -8.88
#